data_AF-A0A9D5BBU7-F1
#
_entry.id   AF-A0A9D5BBU7-F1
#
_cell.length_a   1.000
_cell.length_b   1.000
_cell.length_c   1.000
_cell.angle_alpha   90.00
_cell.angle_beta   90.00
_cell.angle_gamma   90.00
#
_symmetry.space_group_name_H-M   'P 1'
#
loop_
_entity.id
_entity.type
_entity.pdbx_description
1 polymer ?
#
loop_
_entity_poly.entity_id
_entity_poly.type
_entity_poly.pdbx_seq_one_letter_code
_entity_poly.pdbx_strand_id
1 'polypeptide(L)'
;MSTYGYEIVRSLIVDIELDVNVKRAMNEINAAARMRLAANEKAEAEKILQIKKAEAEKILQIKKAEGEAESKYLSGLGIAHHRQAIVDGLRDSLLAFSKIVPGLNMSWTCW
;
A
#
# COMPACT_ATOMS: atom_id res chain seq x y z
N MET A 1 -73.49 4.90 -15.97
CA MET A 1 -73.46 4.97 -14.49
C MET A 1 -74.63 5.84 -14.01
N SER A 2 -75.86 5.32 -13.94
CA SER A 2 -77.01 6.06 -13.37
C SER A 2 -78.26 5.20 -13.16
N THR A 3 -78.14 4.03 -12.49
CA THR A 3 -79.36 3.30 -12.07
C THR A 3 -79.18 2.44 -10.81
N TYR A 4 -77.95 2.01 -10.46
CA TYR A 4 -77.66 1.33 -9.19
C TYR A 4 -76.33 1.85 -8.62
N GLY A 5 -76.35 2.29 -7.35
CA GLY A 5 -75.27 3.03 -6.69
C GLY A 5 -74.09 2.16 -6.25
N TYR A 6 -73.25 1.73 -7.20
CA TYR A 6 -71.96 1.11 -6.91
C TYR A 6 -70.83 1.88 -7.60
N GLU A 7 -69.79 2.24 -6.84
CA GLU A 7 -68.56 2.87 -7.31
C GLU A 7 -67.46 1.81 -7.36
N ILE A 8 -66.92 1.53 -8.56
CA ILE A 8 -65.81 0.59 -8.72
C ILE A 8 -64.50 1.33 -8.42
N VAL A 9 -63.98 1.17 -7.20
CA VAL A 9 -62.75 1.86 -6.73
C VAL A 9 -61.48 1.30 -7.39
N ARG A 10 -61.41 -0.02 -7.61
CA ARG A 10 -60.30 -0.69 -8.30
C ARG A 10 -60.71 -2.11 -8.70
N SER A 11 -60.29 -2.57 -9.88
CA SER A 11 -60.34 -3.98 -10.24
C SER A 11 -58.98 -4.63 -9.94
N LEU A 12 -59.01 -5.81 -9.34
CA LEU A 12 -57.83 -6.66 -9.17
C LEU A 12 -57.72 -7.55 -10.41
N ILE A 13 -56.57 -7.51 -11.07
CA ILE A 13 -56.25 -8.47 -12.13
C ILE A 13 -55.89 -9.78 -11.43
N VAL A 14 -56.66 -10.84 -11.72
CA VAL A 14 -56.55 -12.12 -11.02
C VAL A 14 -55.43 -12.98 -11.60
N ASP A 15 -55.30 -13.02 -12.94
CA ASP A 15 -54.20 -13.71 -13.62
C ASP A 15 -53.96 -13.17 -15.03
N ILE A 16 -52.70 -13.19 -15.47
CA ILE A 16 -52.27 -12.88 -16.85
C ILE A 16 -51.46 -14.07 -17.36
N GLU A 17 -52.02 -14.79 -18.34
CA GLU A 17 -51.31 -15.90 -18.97
C GLU A 17 -50.53 -15.42 -20.20
N LEU A 18 -49.20 -15.51 -20.11
CA LEU A 18 -48.30 -15.32 -21.25
C LEU A 18 -48.04 -16.65 -21.96
N ASP A 19 -47.71 -16.58 -23.25
CA ASP A 19 -47.25 -17.74 -24.02
C ASP A 19 -46.01 -18.38 -23.38
N VAL A 20 -45.92 -19.71 -23.42
CA VAL A 20 -44.85 -20.49 -22.80
C VAL A 20 -43.47 -20.09 -23.35
N ASN A 21 -43.39 -19.77 -24.64
CA ASN A 21 -42.15 -19.34 -25.27
C ASN A 21 -41.68 -17.98 -24.76
N VAL A 22 -42.62 -17.05 -24.53
CA VAL A 22 -42.31 -15.72 -23.98
C VAL A 22 -41.85 -15.85 -22.53
N LYS A 23 -42.49 -16.69 -21.71
CA LYS A 23 -42.05 -16.97 -20.33
C LYS A 23 -40.63 -17.54 -20.28
N ARG A 24 -40.30 -18.48 -21.16
CA ARG A 24 -38.95 -19.06 -21.24
C ARG A 24 -37.91 -18.03 -21.66
N ALA A 25 -38.16 -17.29 -22.74
CA ALA A 25 -37.25 -16.25 -23.23
C ALA A 25 -37.03 -15.15 -22.17
N MET A 26 -38.10 -14.74 -21.48
CA MET A 26 -38.02 -13.76 -20.40
C MET A 26 -37.15 -14.26 -19.24
N ASN A 27 -37.30 -15.52 -18.86
CA ASN A 27 -36.51 -16.11 -17.78
C ASN A 27 -35.02 -16.22 -18.16
N GLU A 28 -34.72 -16.63 -19.38
CA GLU A 28 -33.34 -16.70 -19.89
C GLU A 28 -32.66 -15.32 -19.94
N ILE A 29 -33.38 -14.29 -20.39
CA ILE A 29 -32.88 -12.91 -20.40
C ILE A 29 -32.60 -12.41 -18.98
N ASN A 30 -33.52 -12.68 -18.04
CA ASN A 30 -33.35 -12.28 -16.65
C ASN A 30 -32.20 -13.02 -15.97
N ALA A 31 -32.02 -14.32 -16.26
CA ALA A 31 -30.90 -15.09 -15.77
C ALA A 31 -29.57 -14.56 -16.34
N ALA A 32 -29.50 -14.28 -17.63
CA ALA A 32 -28.32 -13.72 -18.28
C ALA A 32 -27.96 -12.33 -17.74
N ALA A 33 -28.96 -11.47 -17.50
CA ALA A 33 -28.77 -10.14 -16.91
C ALA A 33 -28.20 -10.24 -15.48
N ARG A 34 -28.76 -11.14 -14.65
CA ARG A 34 -28.24 -11.39 -13.29
C ARG A 34 -26.82 -11.92 -13.31
N MET A 35 -26.50 -12.85 -14.22
CA MET A 35 -25.14 -13.37 -14.36
C MET A 35 -24.14 -12.29 -14.80
N ARG A 36 -24.52 -11.41 -15.74
CA ARG A 36 -23.67 -10.28 -16.15
C ARG A 36 -23.42 -9.30 -15.00
N LEU A 37 -24.45 -8.99 -14.21
CA LEU A 37 -24.30 -8.14 -13.03
C LEU A 37 -23.32 -8.76 -12.03
N ALA A 38 -23.52 -10.05 -11.68
CA ALA A 38 -22.64 -10.75 -10.77
C ALA A 38 -21.19 -10.88 -11.29
N ALA A 39 -21.01 -11.02 -12.61
CA ALA A 39 -19.69 -11.05 -13.22
C ALA A 39 -19.00 -9.68 -13.16
N ASN A 40 -19.73 -8.60 -13.42
CA ASN A 40 -19.21 -7.24 -13.34
C ASN A 40 -18.81 -6.87 -11.91
N GLU A 41 -19.66 -7.19 -10.92
CA GLU A 41 -19.36 -6.95 -9.50
C GLU A 41 -18.10 -7.72 -9.05
N LYS A 42 -17.96 -8.98 -9.48
CA LYS A 42 -16.74 -9.77 -9.22
C LYS A 42 -15.50 -9.15 -9.87
N ALA A 43 -15.60 -8.73 -11.12
CA ALA A 43 -14.48 -8.12 -11.84
C ALA A 43 -14.06 -6.78 -11.21
N GLU A 44 -15.00 -5.98 -10.72
CA GLU A 44 -14.71 -4.75 -9.98
C GLU A 44 -14.03 -5.04 -8.64
N ALA A 45 -14.52 -6.03 -7.89
CA ALA A 45 -13.89 -6.47 -6.65
C ALA A 45 -12.45 -6.96 -6.89
N GLU A 46 -12.22 -7.73 -7.95
CA GLU A 46 -10.87 -8.19 -8.34
C GLU A 46 -9.95 -7.03 -8.69
N LYS A 47 -10.40 -6.04 -9.45
CA LYS A 47 -9.62 -4.83 -9.75
C LYS A 47 -9.22 -4.08 -8.49
N ILE A 48 -10.16 -3.89 -7.55
CA ILE A 48 -9.88 -3.22 -6.28
C ILE A 48 -8.84 -4.00 -5.47
N LEU A 49 -8.97 -5.33 -5.42
CA LEU A 49 -8.00 -6.19 -4.74
C LEU A 49 -6.60 -6.09 -5.38
N GLN A 50 -6.51 -6.05 -6.71
CA GLN A 50 -5.24 -5.91 -7.42
C GLN A 50 -4.58 -4.55 -7.16
N ILE A 51 -5.35 -3.45 -7.22
CA ILE A 51 -4.84 -2.10 -6.93
C ILE A 51 -4.30 -2.04 -5.51
N LYS A 52 -5.06 -2.52 -4.52
CA LYS A 52 -4.63 -2.54 -3.11
C LYS A 52 -3.36 -3.36 -2.89
N LYS A 53 -3.22 -4.51 -3.58
CA LYS A 53 -2.00 -5.32 -3.52
C LYS A 53 -0.80 -4.58 -4.11
N ALA A 54 -0.97 -3.98 -5.29
CA ALA A 54 0.10 -3.21 -5.93
C ALA A 54 0.55 -2.00 -5.08
N GLU A 55 -0.40 -1.30 -4.46
CA GLU A 55 -0.10 -0.22 -3.53
C GLU A 55 0.68 -0.70 -2.30
N ALA A 56 0.26 -1.83 -1.72
CA ALA A 56 0.95 -2.43 -0.58
C ALA A 56 2.39 -2.85 -0.93
N GLU A 57 2.60 -3.48 -2.09
CA GLU A 57 3.92 -3.87 -2.57
C GLU A 57 4.83 -2.65 -2.77
N LYS A 58 4.31 -1.57 -3.35
CA LYS A 58 5.05 -0.31 -3.52
C LYS A 58 5.50 0.28 -2.19
N ILE A 59 4.61 0.32 -1.20
CA ILE A 59 4.93 0.82 0.14
C ILE A 59 6.02 -0.04 0.80
N LEU A 60 5.94 -1.36 0.68
CA LEU A 60 6.97 -2.26 1.21
C LEU A 60 8.33 -2.03 0.57
N GLN A 61 8.37 -1.80 -0.74
CA GLN A 61 9.61 -1.53 -1.45
C GLN A 61 10.26 -0.21 -1.01
N ILE A 62 9.47 0.85 -0.85
CA ILE A 62 9.96 2.15 -0.37
C ILE A 62 10.56 1.99 1.03
N LYS A 63 9.83 1.37 1.96
CA LYS A 63 10.32 1.16 3.33
C LYS A 63 11.60 0.32 3.39
N LYS A 64 11.72 -0.70 2.54
CA LYS A 64 12.96 -1.49 2.43
C LYS A 64 14.11 -0.63 1.93
N ALA A 65 13.90 0.15 0.87
CA ALA A 65 14.93 1.03 0.33
C ALA A 65 15.36 2.11 1.33
N GLU A 66 14.41 2.71 2.06
CA GLU A 66 14.67 3.67 3.14
C GLU A 66 15.48 3.02 4.27
N GLY A 67 15.06 1.84 4.74
CA GLY A 67 15.77 1.11 5.80
C GLY A 67 17.18 0.67 5.38
N GLU A 68 17.38 0.28 4.12
CA GLU A 68 18.70 -0.04 3.58
C GLU A 68 19.61 1.20 3.49
N ALA A 69 19.06 2.35 3.10
CA ALA A 69 19.80 3.60 3.05
C ALA A 69 20.22 4.06 4.45
N GLU A 70 19.31 4.00 5.42
CA GLU A 70 19.57 4.36 6.81
C GLU A 70 20.59 3.41 7.46
N SER A 71 20.48 2.10 7.22
CA SER A 71 21.44 1.11 7.70
C SER A 71 22.85 1.36 7.16
N LYS A 72 22.99 1.65 5.86
CA LYS A 72 24.28 2.02 5.25
C LYS A 72 24.85 3.31 5.85
N TYR A 73 23.99 4.30 6.10
CA TYR A 73 24.39 5.55 6.72
C TYR A 73 24.94 5.34 8.14
N LEU A 74 24.21 4.62 8.99
CA LEU A 74 24.63 4.32 10.36
C LEU A 74 25.92 3.49 10.41
N SER A 75 26.07 2.54 9.49
CA SER A 75 27.30 1.75 9.34
C SER A 75 28.51 2.63 9.00
N GLY A 76 28.36 3.56 8.04
CA GLY A 76 29.40 4.52 7.69
C GLY A 76 29.77 5.45 8.85
N LEU A 77 28.77 5.91 9.60
CA LEU A 77 28.96 6.73 10.80
C LEU A 77 29.77 5.98 11.87
N GLY A 78 29.45 4.70 12.12
CA GLY A 78 30.19 3.86 13.06
C GLY A 78 31.67 3.73 12.69
N ILE A 79 31.98 3.54 11.40
CA ILE A 79 33.36 3.47 10.91
C ILE A 79 34.08 4.81 11.08
N ALA A 80 33.42 5.93 10.79
CA ALA A 80 33.99 7.26 10.97
C ALA A 80 34.31 7.54 12.44
N HIS A 81 33.39 7.24 13.36
CA HIS A 81 33.65 7.37 14.79
C HIS A 81 34.77 6.46 15.27
N HIS A 82 34.84 5.22 14.75
CA HIS A 82 35.93 4.32 15.06
C HIS A 82 37.29 4.88 14.62
N ARG A 83 37.37 5.46 13.41
CA ARG A 83 38.59 6.12 12.90
C ARG A 83 38.98 7.33 13.75
N GLN A 84 38.00 8.15 14.15
CA GLN A 84 38.24 9.30 15.01
C GLN A 84 38.84 8.88 16.36
N ALA A 85 38.25 7.86 17.00
CA ALA A 85 38.75 7.34 18.28
C ALA A 85 40.18 6.80 18.18
N ILE A 86 40.57 6.18 17.05
CA ILE A 86 41.95 5.74 16.81
C ILE A 86 42.90 6.93 16.73
N VAL A 87 42.55 7.97 15.96
CA VAL A 87 43.39 9.16 15.79
C VAL A 87 43.55 9.89 17.13
N ASP A 88 42.47 10.04 17.89
CA ASP A 88 42.50 10.68 19.20
C ASP A 88 43.33 9.85 20.21
N GLY A 89 43.17 8.53 20.24
CA GLY A 89 43.97 7.65 21.09
C GLY A 89 45.46 7.67 20.73
N LEU A 90 45.80 7.78 19.44
CA LEU A 90 47.18 7.94 19.01
C LEU A 90 47.74 9.30 19.44
N ARG A 91 46.96 10.38 19.30
CA ARG A 91 47.34 11.72 19.75
C ARG A 91 47.64 11.74 21.26
N ASP A 92 46.80 11.11 22.07
CA ASP A 92 47.01 11.03 23.52
C ASP A 92 48.27 10.25 23.86
N SER A 93 48.54 9.15 23.15
CA SER A 93 49.76 8.35 23.30
C SER A 93 51.02 9.16 22.95
N LEU A 94 50.96 9.97 21.88
CA LEU A 94 52.05 10.87 21.49
C LEU A 94 52.27 12.00 22.51
N LEU A 95 51.20 12.58 23.06
CA LEU A 95 51.29 13.59 24.12
C LEU A 95 51.90 13.00 25.41
N ALA A 96 51.51 11.78 25.78
CA ALA A 96 52.10 11.07 26.91
C ALA A 96 53.59 10.78 26.69
N PHE A 97 53.96 10.36 25.48
CA PHE A 97 55.37 10.11 25.11
C PHE A 97 56.22 11.39 25.12
N SER A 98 55.71 12.49 24.55
CA SER A 98 56.39 13.79 24.53
C SER A 98 56.69 14.32 25.95
N LYS A 99 55.83 14.05 26.93
CA LYS A 99 56.08 14.43 28.34
C LYS A 99 57.22 13.65 28.98
N ILE A 100 57.53 12.44 28.51
CA ILE A 100 58.56 11.56 29.06
C ILE A 100 59.95 11.90 28.48
N VAL A 101 60.02 12.43 27.25
CA VAL A 101 61.28 12.77 26.57
C VAL A 101 61.42 14.29 26.42
N PRO A 102 62.21 14.97 27.27
CA PRO A 102 62.42 16.41 27.17
C PRO A 102 63.29 16.74 25.95
N GLY A 103 62.69 17.25 24.87
CA GLY A 103 63.42 17.74 23.70
C GLY A 103 62.66 17.75 22.37
N LEU A 104 61.53 17.05 22.24
CA LEU A 104 60.72 17.07 21.02
C LEU A 104 59.75 18.26 21.01
N ASN A 105 60.22 19.39 20.51
CA ASN A 105 59.35 20.43 19.94
C ASN A 105 58.91 19.93 18.57
N MET A 106 57.60 19.75 18.37
CA MET A 106 57.02 19.32 17.10
C MET A 106 55.97 20.36 16.68
N SER A 107 56.39 21.35 15.89
CA SER A 107 55.48 22.32 15.30
C SER A 107 54.70 21.67 14.16
N TRP A 108 53.45 21.32 14.42
CA TRP A 108 52.52 20.79 13.43
C TRP A 108 52.02 21.92 12.52
N THR A 109 52.87 22.35 11.58
CA THR A 109 52.45 23.12 10.40
C THR A 109 53.12 22.52 9.18
N CYS A 110 52.48 21.52 8.60
CA CYS A 110 52.69 21.15 7.20
C CYS A 110 51.34 20.70 6.65
N TRP A 111 50.87 21.44 5.66
CA TRP A 111 49.75 21.10 4.79
C TRP A 111 50.03 19.81 4.03
#